data_AF-A0A925WGN3-F1
#
_entry.id   AF-A0A925WGN3-F1
#
_cell.length_a   1.000
_cell.length_b   1.000
_cell.length_c   1.000
_cell.angle_alpha   90.00
_cell.angle_beta   90.00
_cell.angle_gamma   90.00
#
_symmetry.space_group_name_H-M   'P 1'
#
loop_
_entity.id
_entity.type
_entity.pdbx_description
1 polymer ?
#
loop_
_entity_poly.entity_id
_entity_poly.type
_entity_poly.pdbx_seq_one_letter_code
_entity_poly.pdbx_strand_id
1 'polypeptide(L)'
;MNRLVCILAVMGFGLATVAAQGSRADYDRAESLRRLTEGKVLNQQLTARWLPDNRHFWYRRESGAGRSEFILVNVEMGEKQPAFDHAKLATALQKASGRDVSADKLSLDGLTFSSGTNTFQFRFAGKGWEFKKTSGALSETKLESATADGTLPAKADAPRASTRTGAETEITFLNKTAGAVSLFWLSTDGERLAYGQIAAGEQRSQHTFAGHVWIAMADGKTMGVFEATDKPAVAEITGQTTTNANPNPPSRGRGENRRSQSRGQSPNGEWTASIRDYNVVIRSTNQSEIALTKDATSEDPYTNEFYWSPDSQKLVTLRTIPGQEHKVYLIESSPKDQLQPKLHNFDYQKPGDKLPHPRPQLFDIATKQQIPISDELFPNPWSLNRIRWETNSSRFTFLYNQRGHQVLRIVSVDAQTGAARAIVDEQSKTFIDYSGKLFTESLPDTDELIWMSERDRWNHLYLYDARSGQVKN
;
A
#
# COMPACT_ATOMS: atom_id res chain seq x y z
N MET A 1 89.45 -27.16 -0.99
CA MET A 1 88.45 -28.18 -0.63
C MET A 1 87.49 -27.56 0.37
N ASN A 2 86.25 -27.26 -0.05
CA ASN A 2 85.03 -27.40 0.76
C ASN A 2 83.85 -26.79 -0.01
N ARG A 3 82.88 -27.66 -0.32
CA ARG A 3 81.62 -27.38 -1.00
C ARG A 3 80.68 -26.71 0.00
N LEU A 4 80.09 -25.56 -0.32
CA LEU A 4 78.96 -25.02 0.42
C LEU A 4 77.66 -25.48 -0.26
N VAL A 5 76.85 -26.19 0.53
CA VAL A 5 75.52 -26.69 0.21
C VAL A 5 74.52 -25.55 0.40
N CYS A 6 73.80 -25.16 -0.65
CA CYS A 6 72.64 -24.29 -0.54
C CYS A 6 71.43 -25.10 -0.07
N ILE A 7 70.93 -24.79 1.12
CA ILE A 7 69.72 -25.37 1.71
C ILE A 7 68.49 -24.74 1.06
N LEU A 8 67.62 -25.57 0.49
CA LEU A 8 66.26 -25.21 0.09
C LEU A 8 65.45 -24.83 1.34
N ALA A 9 64.98 -23.58 1.40
CA ALA A 9 63.95 -23.18 2.35
C ALA A 9 62.56 -23.48 1.76
N VAL A 10 61.91 -24.52 2.26
CA VAL A 10 60.50 -24.82 1.98
C VAL A 10 59.64 -23.86 2.79
N MET A 11 59.07 -22.84 2.14
CA MET A 11 58.01 -22.00 2.73
C MET A 11 56.73 -22.83 2.83
N GLY A 12 56.39 -23.27 4.05
CA GLY A 12 55.11 -23.90 4.33
C GLY A 12 53.96 -22.90 4.19
N PHE A 13 53.17 -23.05 3.14
CA PHE A 13 51.85 -22.42 3.06
C PHE A 13 50.96 -23.04 4.14
N GLY A 14 50.73 -22.30 5.23
CA GLY A 14 49.64 -22.63 6.16
C GLY A 14 48.31 -22.48 5.43
N LEU A 15 47.61 -23.60 5.24
CA LEU A 15 46.21 -23.62 4.82
C LEU A 15 45.40 -22.90 5.91
N ALA A 16 45.13 -21.61 5.72
CA ALA A 16 44.12 -20.92 6.49
C ALA A 16 42.77 -21.55 6.12
N THR A 17 42.21 -22.35 7.03
CA THR A 17 40.83 -22.81 6.92
C THR A 17 39.94 -21.57 6.97
N VAL A 18 39.39 -21.20 5.81
CA VAL A 18 38.39 -20.14 5.70
C VAL A 18 37.11 -20.65 6.37
N ALA A 19 36.95 -20.38 7.66
CA ALA A 19 35.73 -20.65 8.43
C ALA A 19 34.67 -19.59 8.08
N ALA A 20 34.19 -19.60 6.83
CA ALA A 20 33.19 -18.64 6.35
C ALA A 20 31.79 -19.27 6.16
N GLN A 21 31.56 -20.49 6.64
CA GLN A 21 30.23 -21.11 6.67
C GLN A 21 29.83 -21.40 8.11
N GLY A 22 28.58 -21.05 8.44
CA GLY A 22 27.99 -21.36 9.74
C GLY A 22 28.05 -22.86 10.02
N SER A 23 28.17 -23.23 11.28
CA SER A 23 28.11 -24.62 11.71
C SER A 23 26.71 -25.19 11.49
N ARG A 24 26.57 -26.52 11.36
CA ARG A 24 25.27 -27.19 11.35
C ARG A 24 24.37 -26.75 12.51
N ALA A 25 24.96 -26.56 13.70
CA ALA A 25 24.24 -26.08 14.87
C ALA A 25 23.68 -24.66 14.70
N ASP A 26 24.29 -23.81 13.86
CA ASP A 26 23.78 -22.47 13.56
C ASP A 26 22.55 -22.55 12.65
N TYR A 27 22.57 -23.45 11.66
CA TYR A 27 21.41 -23.74 10.81
C TYR A 27 20.27 -24.39 11.61
N ASP A 28 20.56 -25.37 12.46
CA ASP A 28 19.56 -26.00 13.33
C ASP A 28 18.89 -24.97 14.27
N ARG A 29 19.67 -24.01 14.80
CA ARG A 29 19.11 -22.90 15.60
C ARG A 29 18.25 -21.96 14.76
N ALA A 30 18.69 -21.61 13.55
CA ALA A 30 17.93 -20.77 12.63
C ALA A 30 16.60 -21.43 12.24
N GLU A 31 16.60 -22.73 11.92
CA GLU A 31 15.40 -23.52 11.62
C GLU A 31 14.45 -23.61 12.82
N SER A 32 14.99 -23.66 14.05
CA SER A 32 14.17 -23.70 15.27
C SER A 32 13.42 -22.40 15.58
N LEU A 33 13.82 -21.28 14.96
CA LEU A 33 13.31 -19.94 15.29
C LEU A 33 11.79 -19.83 15.10
N ARG A 34 11.24 -20.44 14.04
CA ARG A 34 9.78 -20.46 13.80
C ARG A 34 9.05 -21.13 14.97
N ARG A 35 9.47 -22.34 15.37
CA ARG A 35 8.87 -23.08 16.49
C ARG A 35 8.98 -22.33 17.82
N LEU A 36 10.06 -21.57 18.03
CA LEU A 36 10.26 -20.78 19.24
C LEU A 36 9.36 -19.53 19.30
N THR A 37 8.98 -18.98 18.15
CA THR A 37 8.23 -17.71 18.03
C THR A 37 6.75 -17.91 17.70
N GLU A 38 6.37 -19.05 17.13
CA GLU A 38 5.00 -19.39 16.80
C GLU A 38 4.10 -19.42 18.04
N GLY A 39 2.91 -18.81 17.92
CA GLY A 39 1.92 -18.72 19.01
C GLY A 39 2.30 -17.81 20.18
N LYS A 40 3.39 -17.02 20.09
CA LYS A 40 3.80 -16.06 21.13
C LYS A 40 3.10 -14.69 21.01
N VAL A 41 2.80 -14.28 19.79
CA VAL A 41 2.02 -13.07 19.51
C VAL A 41 0.66 -13.52 18.98
N LEU A 42 -0.38 -13.33 19.78
CA LEU A 42 -1.75 -13.64 19.40
C LEU A 42 -2.46 -12.35 19.03
N ASN A 43 -3.40 -12.42 18.07
CA ASN A 43 -4.27 -11.30 17.72
C ASN A 43 -3.53 -10.02 17.30
N GLN A 44 -2.34 -10.15 16.69
CA GLN A 44 -1.57 -8.99 16.18
C GLN A 44 -2.39 -8.15 15.20
N GLN A 45 -3.25 -8.82 14.42
CA GLN A 45 -4.22 -8.21 13.54
C GLN A 45 -5.58 -8.85 13.78
N LEU A 46 -6.57 -8.03 14.12
CA LEU A 46 -7.97 -8.44 14.21
C LEU A 46 -8.71 -7.90 13.00
N THR A 47 -9.26 -8.79 12.18
CA THR A 47 -10.05 -8.41 11.00
C THR A 47 -11.52 -8.32 11.39
N ALA A 48 -12.03 -7.09 11.51
CA ALA A 48 -13.45 -6.85 11.68
C ALA A 48 -14.21 -7.15 10.39
N ARG A 49 -15.28 -7.94 10.50
CA ARG A 49 -16.21 -8.25 9.40
C ARG A 49 -17.57 -7.67 9.72
N TRP A 50 -17.91 -6.60 9.01
CA TRP A 50 -19.16 -5.88 9.21
C TRP A 50 -20.37 -6.69 8.75
N LEU A 51 -21.45 -6.59 9.52
CA LEU A 51 -22.77 -7.06 9.10
C LEU A 51 -23.40 -6.03 8.17
N PRO A 52 -24.38 -6.43 7.32
CA PRO A 52 -25.06 -5.51 6.41
C PRO A 52 -25.77 -4.32 7.08
N ASP A 53 -25.97 -4.38 8.41
CA ASP A 53 -26.63 -3.32 9.17
C ASP A 53 -25.71 -2.16 9.57
N ASN A 54 -24.39 -2.26 9.31
CA ASN A 54 -23.35 -1.30 9.71
C ASN A 54 -23.33 -0.96 11.21
N ARG A 55 -23.99 -1.76 12.06
CA ARG A 55 -24.10 -1.57 13.51
C ARG A 55 -23.43 -2.69 14.29
N HIS A 56 -23.17 -3.81 13.61
CA HIS A 56 -22.45 -4.93 14.15
C HIS A 56 -21.27 -5.30 13.28
N PHE A 57 -20.22 -5.79 13.93
CA PHE A 57 -19.16 -6.53 13.26
C PHE A 57 -18.76 -7.72 14.11
N TRP A 58 -18.16 -8.73 13.48
CA TRP A 58 -17.55 -9.84 14.19
C TRP A 58 -16.07 -9.97 13.85
N TYR A 59 -15.30 -10.59 14.75
CA TYR A 59 -13.90 -10.93 14.50
C TYR A 59 -13.56 -12.27 15.16
N ARG A 60 -12.55 -12.97 14.61
CA ARG A 60 -11.98 -14.17 15.20
C ARG A 60 -10.86 -13.75 16.16
N ARG A 61 -10.88 -14.26 17.39
CA ARG A 61 -9.86 -14.04 18.40
C ARG A 61 -9.17 -15.36 18.73
N GLU A 62 -7.85 -15.37 18.65
CA GLU A 62 -7.02 -16.49 19.05
C GLU A 62 -6.75 -16.45 20.55
N SER A 63 -6.81 -17.63 21.19
CA SER A 63 -6.48 -17.83 22.61
C SER A 63 -5.27 -18.76 22.81
N GLY A 64 -4.58 -19.11 21.73
CA GLY A 64 -3.35 -19.91 21.73
C GLY A 64 -3.59 -21.41 21.59
N ALA A 65 -2.53 -22.17 21.27
CA ALA A 65 -2.58 -23.62 21.04
C ALA A 65 -3.65 -24.06 19.99
N GLY A 66 -3.82 -23.24 18.95
CA GLY A 66 -4.81 -23.44 17.88
C GLY A 66 -6.25 -23.15 18.30
N ARG A 67 -6.49 -22.63 19.51
CA ARG A 67 -7.83 -22.26 19.97
C ARG A 67 -8.23 -20.88 19.48
N SER A 68 -9.51 -20.76 19.14
CA SER A 68 -10.09 -19.49 18.72
C SER A 68 -11.56 -19.40 19.06
N GLU A 69 -12.03 -18.17 19.25
CA GLU A 69 -13.42 -17.82 19.43
C GLU A 69 -13.84 -16.76 18.42
N PHE A 70 -15.16 -16.60 18.26
CA PHE A 70 -15.77 -15.64 17.36
C PHE A 70 -16.51 -14.64 18.22
N ILE A 71 -16.12 -13.37 18.15
CA ILE A 71 -16.68 -12.27 18.95
C ILE A 71 -17.54 -11.41 18.04
N LEU A 72 -18.73 -11.04 18.52
CA LEU A 72 -19.64 -10.08 17.90
C LEU A 72 -19.65 -8.81 18.74
N VAL A 73 -19.56 -7.66 18.08
CA VAL A 73 -19.55 -6.33 18.67
C VAL A 73 -20.77 -5.55 18.18
N ASN A 74 -21.44 -4.85 19.09
CA ASN A 74 -22.41 -3.82 18.76
C ASN A 74 -21.73 -2.45 18.98
N VAL A 75 -21.59 -1.66 17.91
CA VAL A 75 -20.85 -0.39 17.99
C VAL A 75 -21.67 0.76 18.58
N GLU A 76 -23.00 0.66 18.55
CA GLU A 76 -23.88 1.67 19.15
C GLU A 76 -23.89 1.57 20.67
N MET A 77 -23.88 0.35 21.20
CA MET A 77 -23.89 0.09 22.65
C MET A 77 -22.49 -0.04 23.25
N GLY A 78 -21.45 -0.23 22.42
CA GLY A 78 -20.08 -0.48 22.90
C GLY A 78 -19.90 -1.86 23.56
N GLU A 79 -20.76 -2.82 23.22
CA GLU A 79 -20.80 -4.14 23.85
C GLU A 79 -20.16 -5.24 22.98
N LYS A 80 -19.56 -6.24 23.63
CA LYS A 80 -18.98 -7.42 22.99
C LYS A 80 -19.48 -8.70 23.62
N GLN A 81 -19.75 -9.71 22.79
CA GLN A 81 -20.23 -11.03 23.23
C GLN A 81 -19.76 -12.13 22.27
N PRO A 82 -19.81 -13.43 22.65
CA PRO A 82 -19.64 -14.51 21.70
C PRO A 82 -20.63 -14.36 20.53
N ALA A 83 -20.15 -14.53 19.30
CA ALA A 83 -20.98 -14.37 18.11
C ALA A 83 -22.13 -15.40 18.05
N PHE A 84 -21.87 -16.59 18.59
CA PHE A 84 -22.80 -17.71 18.75
C PHE A 84 -22.30 -18.65 19.87
N ASP A 85 -23.11 -19.64 20.20
CA ASP A 85 -22.75 -20.70 21.15
C ASP A 85 -21.87 -21.74 20.46
N HIS A 86 -20.55 -21.69 20.71
CA HIS A 86 -19.56 -22.56 20.09
C HIS A 86 -19.79 -24.04 20.40
N ALA A 87 -20.27 -24.37 21.61
CA ALA A 87 -20.53 -25.75 22.01
C ALA A 87 -21.70 -26.34 21.22
N LYS A 88 -22.80 -25.59 21.09
CA LYS A 88 -23.95 -26.02 20.29
C LYS A 88 -23.58 -26.22 18.82
N LEU A 89 -22.81 -25.31 18.24
CA LEU A 89 -22.36 -25.44 16.86
C LEU A 89 -21.43 -26.65 16.67
N ALA A 90 -20.49 -26.86 17.59
CA ALA A 90 -19.59 -28.01 17.55
C ALA A 90 -20.37 -29.34 17.59
N THR A 91 -21.34 -29.47 18.50
CA THR A 91 -22.21 -30.66 18.57
C THR A 91 -23.02 -30.86 17.28
N ALA A 92 -23.57 -29.79 16.71
CA ALA A 92 -24.32 -29.87 15.46
C ALA A 92 -23.43 -30.31 14.27
N LEU A 93 -22.22 -29.75 14.17
CA LEU A 93 -21.26 -30.11 13.12
C LEU A 93 -20.70 -31.52 13.29
N GLN A 94 -20.43 -31.96 14.52
CA GLN A 94 -20.01 -33.33 14.79
C GLN A 94 -21.10 -34.32 14.36
N LYS A 95 -22.37 -34.05 14.70
CA LYS A 95 -23.50 -34.88 14.28
C LYS A 95 -23.68 -34.91 12.76
N ALA A 96 -23.51 -33.78 12.08
CA ALA A 96 -23.75 -33.66 10.64
C ALA A 96 -22.58 -34.16 9.76
N SER A 97 -21.34 -34.04 10.25
CA SER A 97 -20.13 -34.39 9.49
C SER A 97 -19.50 -35.72 9.87
N GLY A 98 -19.84 -36.27 11.04
CA GLY A 98 -19.20 -37.46 11.60
C GLY A 98 -17.75 -37.25 12.04
N ARG A 99 -17.24 -36.00 12.01
CA ARG A 99 -15.89 -35.65 12.46
C ARG A 99 -15.89 -35.25 13.92
N ASP A 100 -14.75 -35.42 14.59
CA ASP A 100 -14.54 -34.82 15.90
C ASP A 100 -14.43 -33.30 15.75
N VAL A 101 -15.24 -32.54 16.50
CA VAL A 101 -15.33 -31.09 16.42
C VAL A 101 -15.26 -30.50 17.82
N SER A 102 -14.18 -29.77 18.10
CA SER A 102 -14.02 -29.07 19.38
C SER A 102 -14.57 -27.65 19.30
N ALA A 103 -15.32 -27.24 20.34
CA ALA A 103 -15.92 -25.91 20.43
C ALA A 103 -14.88 -24.77 20.45
N ASP A 104 -13.69 -25.03 21.00
CA ASP A 104 -12.59 -24.07 21.06
C ASP A 104 -11.70 -24.06 19.80
N LYS A 105 -11.96 -24.94 18.83
CA LYS A 105 -11.17 -25.08 17.58
C LYS A 105 -12.06 -25.16 16.34
N LEU A 106 -13.11 -24.34 16.31
CA LEU A 106 -14.01 -24.25 15.17
C LEU A 106 -13.31 -23.60 13.97
N SER A 107 -12.95 -24.42 12.98
CA SER A 107 -12.46 -23.98 11.67
C SER A 107 -13.63 -23.71 10.74
N LEU A 108 -14.20 -22.50 10.81
CA LEU A 108 -15.30 -22.05 9.97
C LEU A 108 -14.77 -21.14 8.86
N ASP A 109 -14.90 -21.57 7.62
CA ASP A 109 -14.43 -20.80 6.46
C ASP A 109 -15.57 -19.93 5.91
N GLY A 110 -15.27 -18.67 5.58
CA GLY A 110 -16.24 -17.77 4.96
C GLY A 110 -17.49 -17.49 5.80
N LEU A 111 -17.34 -17.42 7.14
CA LEU A 111 -18.44 -17.08 8.05
C LEU A 111 -19.09 -15.74 7.66
N THR A 112 -20.39 -15.73 7.39
CA THR A 112 -21.16 -14.52 7.05
C THR A 112 -22.52 -14.54 7.73
N PHE A 113 -22.99 -13.37 8.16
CA PHE A 113 -24.33 -13.20 8.70
C PHE A 113 -25.24 -12.65 7.60
N SER A 114 -26.26 -13.42 7.23
CA SER A 114 -27.12 -13.11 6.06
C SER A 114 -28.11 -11.97 6.34
N SER A 115 -28.65 -11.90 7.56
CA SER A 115 -29.49 -10.79 8.04
C SER A 115 -29.54 -10.77 9.56
N GLY A 116 -29.21 -9.62 10.16
CA GLY A 116 -29.06 -9.49 11.60
C GLY A 116 -28.05 -10.47 12.19
N THR A 117 -28.19 -10.79 13.48
CA THR A 117 -27.19 -11.60 14.19
C THR A 117 -27.61 -13.06 14.37
N ASN A 118 -28.84 -13.45 13.98
CA ASN A 118 -29.42 -14.75 14.34
C ASN A 118 -29.07 -15.92 13.41
N THR A 119 -28.86 -15.66 12.13
CA THR A 119 -28.57 -16.69 11.13
C THR A 119 -27.25 -16.38 10.45
N PHE A 120 -26.39 -17.38 10.33
CA PHE A 120 -25.12 -17.25 9.65
C PHE A 120 -24.78 -18.49 8.84
N GLN A 121 -23.91 -18.28 7.86
CA GLN A 121 -23.52 -19.22 6.83
C GLN A 121 -22.00 -19.39 6.85
N PHE A 122 -21.51 -20.60 6.61
CA PHE A 122 -20.08 -20.91 6.63
C PHE A 122 -19.77 -22.25 5.96
N ARG A 123 -18.55 -22.41 5.47
CA ARG A 123 -18.02 -23.68 5.00
C ARG A 123 -17.37 -24.45 6.14
N PHE A 124 -17.63 -25.76 6.18
CA PHE A 124 -16.98 -26.69 7.08
C PHE A 124 -16.86 -28.06 6.39
N ALA A 125 -15.66 -28.64 6.43
CA ALA A 125 -15.35 -29.93 5.80
C ALA A 125 -15.73 -30.00 4.31
N GLY A 126 -15.54 -28.90 3.57
CA GLY A 126 -15.84 -28.81 2.13
C GLY A 126 -17.32 -28.66 1.77
N LYS A 127 -18.22 -28.55 2.77
CA LYS A 127 -19.66 -28.34 2.58
C LYS A 127 -20.09 -26.97 3.10
N GLY A 128 -21.17 -26.46 2.51
CA GLY A 128 -21.81 -25.24 2.96
C GLY A 128 -22.88 -25.50 4.01
N TRP A 129 -22.90 -24.69 5.06
CA TRP A 129 -23.82 -24.83 6.18
C TRP A 129 -24.46 -23.50 6.52
N GLU A 130 -25.72 -23.56 6.93
CA GLU A 130 -26.44 -22.49 7.59
C GLU A 130 -26.78 -22.90 9.02
N PHE A 131 -26.53 -22.00 9.98
CA PHE A 131 -26.85 -22.21 11.38
C PHE A 131 -27.73 -21.09 11.93
N LYS A 132 -28.81 -21.47 12.62
CA LYS A 132 -29.74 -20.55 13.28
C LYS A 132 -29.55 -20.60 14.80
N LYS A 133 -29.03 -19.51 15.38
CA LYS A 133 -28.61 -19.44 16.80
C LYS A 133 -29.74 -19.77 17.77
N THR A 134 -30.94 -19.25 17.51
CA THR A 134 -32.13 -19.40 18.37
C THR A 134 -32.62 -20.83 18.48
N SER A 135 -32.64 -21.58 17.37
CA SER A 135 -33.11 -22.97 17.36
C SER A 135 -31.98 -24.00 17.49
N GLY A 136 -30.72 -23.60 17.30
CA GLY A 136 -29.59 -24.52 17.20
C GLY A 136 -29.66 -25.42 15.96
N ALA A 137 -30.48 -25.06 14.97
CA ALA A 137 -30.66 -25.85 13.76
C ALA A 137 -29.49 -25.60 12.79
N LEU A 138 -28.93 -26.70 12.28
CA LEU A 138 -27.91 -26.72 11.24
C LEU A 138 -28.50 -27.39 9.99
N SER A 139 -28.44 -26.70 8.86
CA SER A 139 -28.87 -27.23 7.57
C SER A 139 -27.76 -27.10 6.54
N GLU A 140 -27.55 -28.15 5.75
CA GLU A 140 -26.67 -28.06 4.59
C GLU A 140 -27.31 -27.10 3.58
N THR A 141 -26.52 -26.15 3.09
CA THR A 141 -26.97 -25.19 2.10
C THR A 141 -25.97 -25.14 0.96
N LYS A 142 -26.47 -24.91 -0.25
CA LYS A 142 -25.60 -24.41 -1.32
C LYS A 142 -25.25 -22.99 -0.93
N LEU A 143 -24.12 -22.85 -0.23
CA LEU A 143 -23.48 -21.57 -0.16
C LEU A 143 -23.16 -21.20 -1.60
N GLU A 144 -23.81 -20.15 -2.07
CA GLU A 144 -23.24 -19.38 -3.16
C GLU A 144 -21.76 -19.19 -2.81
N SER A 145 -20.90 -19.44 -3.80
CA SER A 145 -19.50 -19.03 -3.74
C SER A 145 -19.49 -17.68 -3.06
N ALA A 146 -18.78 -17.57 -1.94
CA ALA A 146 -18.76 -16.31 -1.22
C ALA A 146 -18.55 -15.25 -2.30
N THR A 147 -19.48 -14.31 -2.43
CA THR A 147 -19.19 -13.06 -3.11
C THR A 147 -18.07 -12.49 -2.25
N ALA A 148 -16.85 -12.89 -2.59
CA ALA A 148 -15.66 -12.32 -2.01
C ALA A 148 -15.80 -10.83 -2.27
N ASP A 149 -15.59 -10.04 -1.24
CA ASP A 149 -15.30 -8.63 -1.41
C ASP A 149 -14.04 -8.54 -2.30
N GLY A 150 -14.26 -8.48 -3.61
CA GLY A 150 -13.23 -8.42 -4.65
C GLY A 150 -13.12 -9.67 -5.54
N THR A 151 -13.15 -9.43 -6.85
CA THR A 151 -12.59 -10.34 -7.85
C THR A 151 -11.07 -10.27 -7.79
N LEU A 152 -10.40 -11.42 -7.88
CA LEU A 152 -8.95 -11.49 -7.98
C LEU A 152 -8.56 -11.36 -9.47
N PRO A 153 -7.98 -10.23 -9.90
CA PRO A 153 -7.67 -10.03 -11.30
C PRO A 153 -6.57 -10.98 -11.77
N ALA A 154 -6.69 -11.46 -13.00
CA ALA A 154 -5.60 -12.14 -13.67
C ALA A 154 -4.46 -11.13 -13.92
N LYS A 155 -3.22 -11.48 -13.54
CA LYS A 155 -2.03 -10.68 -13.82
C LYS A 155 -1.61 -10.83 -15.27
N ALA A 156 -1.24 -9.72 -15.90
CA ALA A 156 -0.74 -9.66 -17.27
C ALA A 156 0.76 -10.02 -17.39
N ASP A 157 1.50 -9.96 -16.27
CA ASP A 157 2.93 -10.22 -16.24
C ASP A 157 3.26 -11.71 -16.33
N ALA A 158 4.48 -12.02 -16.78
CA ALA A 158 5.00 -13.38 -16.76
C ALA A 158 4.90 -13.97 -15.33
N PRO A 159 4.47 -15.24 -15.18
CA PRO A 159 4.31 -15.85 -13.87
C PRO A 159 5.64 -15.86 -13.11
N ARG A 160 5.65 -15.24 -11.92
CA ARG A 160 6.79 -15.22 -11.00
C ARG A 160 6.64 -16.31 -9.93
N ALA A 161 7.75 -16.78 -9.37
CA ALA A 161 7.74 -17.66 -8.21
C ALA A 161 7.02 -17.02 -7.00
N SER A 162 6.46 -17.85 -6.12
CA SER A 162 5.87 -17.38 -4.86
C SER A 162 6.99 -16.90 -3.92
N THR A 163 7.09 -15.60 -3.64
CA THR A 163 8.24 -15.04 -2.89
C THR A 163 7.98 -14.83 -1.40
N ARG A 164 6.73 -14.94 -0.95
CA ARG A 164 6.33 -14.72 0.44
C ARG A 164 5.08 -15.55 0.75
N THR A 165 5.11 -16.30 1.85
CA THR A 165 3.94 -16.96 2.43
C THR A 165 3.39 -16.07 3.54
N GLY A 166 2.28 -15.38 3.25
CA GLY A 166 1.55 -14.54 4.19
C GLY A 166 0.44 -15.28 4.92
N ALA A 167 -0.61 -14.57 5.34
CA ALA A 167 -1.76 -15.16 6.04
C ALA A 167 -2.46 -16.24 5.21
N GLU A 168 -3.00 -17.27 5.88
CA GLU A 168 -3.87 -18.27 5.27
C GLU A 168 -5.09 -17.61 4.64
N THR A 169 -5.45 -18.07 3.44
CA THR A 169 -6.54 -17.54 2.63
C THR A 169 -7.12 -18.65 1.75
N GLU A 170 -8.19 -18.32 1.03
CA GLU A 170 -8.83 -19.24 0.08
C GLU A 170 -9.07 -18.53 -1.24
N ILE A 171 -8.67 -19.16 -2.35
CA ILE A 171 -9.07 -18.71 -3.68
C ILE A 171 -10.13 -19.65 -4.21
N THR A 172 -11.24 -19.11 -4.69
CA THR A 172 -12.21 -19.86 -5.50
C THR A 172 -11.94 -19.58 -6.97
N PHE A 173 -11.43 -20.57 -7.70
CA PHE A 173 -11.20 -20.51 -9.13
C PHE A 173 -12.50 -20.83 -9.86
N LEU A 174 -13.00 -19.90 -10.68
CA LEU A 174 -14.20 -20.07 -11.49
C LEU A 174 -13.80 -20.17 -12.96
N ASN A 175 -14.03 -21.32 -13.58
CA ASN A 175 -13.72 -21.53 -14.98
C ASN A 175 -14.86 -21.00 -15.87
N LYS A 176 -14.67 -19.81 -16.45
CA LYS A 176 -15.59 -19.21 -17.43
C LYS A 176 -15.18 -19.49 -18.88
N THR A 177 -14.16 -20.32 -19.10
CA THR A 177 -13.76 -20.73 -20.46
C THR A 177 -14.65 -21.86 -20.98
N ALA A 178 -14.58 -22.11 -22.29
CA ALA A 178 -15.34 -23.19 -22.93
C ALA A 178 -14.76 -24.60 -22.71
N GLY A 179 -13.56 -24.72 -22.14
CA GLY A 179 -12.84 -25.99 -21.97
C GLY A 179 -12.37 -26.22 -20.53
N ALA A 180 -11.87 -27.42 -20.24
CA ALA A 180 -11.29 -27.71 -18.93
C ALA A 180 -9.96 -26.97 -18.73
N VAL A 181 -9.70 -26.51 -17.50
CA VAL A 181 -8.46 -25.83 -17.12
C VAL A 181 -7.75 -26.60 -16.02
N SER A 182 -6.44 -26.77 -16.16
CA SER A 182 -5.55 -27.35 -15.16
C SER A 182 -4.99 -26.25 -14.26
N LEU A 183 -5.04 -26.44 -12.95
CA LEU A 183 -4.59 -25.49 -11.94
C LEU A 183 -3.22 -25.88 -11.36
N PHE A 184 -2.30 -24.91 -11.28
CA PHE A 184 -0.95 -25.09 -10.77
C PHE A 184 -0.61 -24.01 -9.74
N TRP A 185 0.12 -24.39 -8.69
CA TRP A 185 0.82 -23.44 -7.82
C TRP A 185 2.28 -23.33 -8.25
N LEU A 186 2.84 -22.12 -8.24
CA LEU A 186 4.26 -21.89 -8.42
C LEU A 186 4.97 -21.91 -7.08
N SER A 187 5.88 -22.84 -6.88
CA SER A 187 6.69 -22.90 -5.65
C SER A 187 7.59 -21.66 -5.50
N THR A 188 8.27 -21.57 -4.36
CA THR A 188 9.31 -20.57 -4.10
C THR A 188 10.48 -20.64 -5.07
N ASP A 189 10.72 -21.82 -5.65
CA ASP A 189 11.78 -22.08 -6.63
C ASP A 189 11.27 -21.93 -8.08
N GLY A 190 9.99 -21.58 -8.26
CA GLY A 190 9.36 -21.37 -9.57
C GLY A 190 8.87 -22.66 -10.24
N GLU A 191 8.87 -23.79 -9.54
CA GLU A 191 8.34 -25.05 -10.06
C GLU A 191 6.81 -25.07 -10.07
N ARG A 192 6.22 -25.66 -11.11
CA ARG A 192 4.76 -25.81 -11.25
C ARG A 192 4.30 -27.10 -10.57
N LEU A 193 3.57 -26.96 -9.47
CA LEU A 193 2.95 -28.07 -8.75
C LEU A 193 1.47 -28.15 -9.13
N ALA A 194 1.02 -29.31 -9.62
CA ALA A 194 -0.35 -29.50 -10.12
C ALA A 194 -1.35 -29.76 -8.99
N TYR A 195 -2.53 -29.11 -9.04
CA TYR A 195 -3.57 -29.18 -8.00
C TYR A 195 -4.95 -29.65 -8.52
N GLY A 196 -5.05 -30.00 -9.81
CA GLY A 196 -6.21 -30.62 -10.41
C GLY A 196 -6.78 -29.85 -11.60
N GLN A 197 -7.90 -30.34 -12.14
CA GLN A 197 -8.62 -29.74 -13.26
C GLN A 197 -9.98 -29.18 -12.81
N ILE A 198 -10.46 -28.17 -13.53
CA ILE A 198 -11.77 -27.55 -13.36
C ILE A 198 -12.47 -27.58 -14.73
N ALA A 199 -13.64 -28.24 -14.83
CA ALA A 199 -14.38 -28.31 -16.08
C ALA A 199 -14.96 -26.93 -16.46
N ALA A 200 -15.41 -26.77 -17.70
CA ALA A 200 -16.02 -25.54 -18.18
C ALA A 200 -17.28 -25.20 -17.36
N GLY A 201 -17.38 -23.97 -16.86
CA GLY A 201 -18.49 -23.51 -16.02
C GLY A 201 -18.42 -23.96 -14.55
N GLU A 202 -17.45 -24.81 -14.18
CA GLU A 202 -17.27 -25.26 -12.81
C GLU A 202 -16.32 -24.35 -12.02
N GLN A 203 -16.29 -24.57 -10.71
CA GLN A 203 -15.42 -23.86 -9.79
C GLN A 203 -14.75 -24.79 -8.78
N ARG A 204 -13.60 -24.37 -8.28
CA ARG A 204 -12.84 -25.08 -7.25
C ARG A 204 -12.27 -24.10 -6.25
N SER A 205 -12.56 -24.33 -4.97
CA SER A 205 -11.93 -23.62 -3.86
C SER A 205 -10.62 -24.30 -3.48
N GLN A 206 -9.60 -23.50 -3.21
CA GLN A 206 -8.27 -23.96 -2.89
C GLN A 206 -7.71 -23.13 -1.73
N HIS A 207 -7.49 -23.81 -0.60
CA HIS A 207 -6.75 -23.24 0.52
C HIS A 207 -5.32 -22.90 0.06
N THR A 208 -4.87 -21.70 0.42
CA THR A 208 -3.57 -21.17 0.03
C THR A 208 -3.11 -20.09 1.02
N PHE A 209 -2.03 -19.38 0.72
CA PHE A 209 -1.53 -18.30 1.56
C PHE A 209 -1.32 -17.05 0.73
N ALA A 210 -1.51 -15.88 1.33
CA ALA A 210 -1.25 -14.60 0.66
C ALA A 210 0.17 -14.57 0.08
N GLY A 211 0.31 -14.12 -1.16
CA GLY A 211 1.57 -14.13 -1.92
C GLY A 211 1.84 -15.41 -2.72
N HIS A 212 1.02 -16.46 -2.58
CA HIS A 212 1.08 -17.63 -3.45
C HIS A 212 0.60 -17.30 -4.86
N VAL A 213 1.40 -17.68 -5.86
CA VAL A 213 1.08 -17.47 -7.28
C VAL A 213 0.51 -18.76 -7.89
N TRP A 214 -0.66 -18.64 -8.51
CA TRP A 214 -1.42 -19.71 -9.13
C TRP A 214 -1.55 -19.47 -10.63
N ILE A 215 -1.46 -20.54 -11.42
CA ILE A 215 -1.62 -20.52 -12.88
C ILE A 215 -2.76 -21.46 -13.27
N ALA A 216 -3.70 -20.97 -14.07
CA ALA A 216 -4.65 -21.79 -14.81
C ALA A 216 -4.13 -22.00 -16.24
N MET A 217 -4.12 -23.24 -16.74
CA MET A 217 -3.67 -23.56 -18.10
C MET A 217 -4.68 -24.47 -18.83
N ALA A 218 -4.82 -24.27 -20.14
CA ALA A 218 -5.56 -25.16 -21.04
C ALA A 218 -4.70 -25.41 -22.28
N ASP A 219 -4.59 -26.67 -22.73
CA ASP A 219 -3.86 -27.06 -23.94
C ASP A 219 -2.43 -26.49 -24.05
N GLY A 220 -1.71 -26.45 -22.92
CA GLY A 220 -0.35 -25.90 -22.83
C GLY A 220 -0.25 -24.37 -22.82
N LYS A 221 -1.39 -23.66 -22.91
CA LYS A 221 -1.47 -22.20 -22.86
C LYS A 221 -1.91 -21.70 -21.47
N THR A 222 -1.30 -20.62 -21.01
CA THR A 222 -1.72 -19.94 -19.78
C THR A 222 -3.03 -19.18 -20.00
N MET A 223 -4.04 -19.50 -19.20
CA MET A 223 -5.39 -18.92 -19.23
C MET A 223 -5.60 -17.85 -18.16
N GLY A 224 -4.73 -17.80 -17.14
CA GLY A 224 -4.71 -16.77 -16.11
C GLY A 224 -3.62 -17.01 -15.07
N VAL A 225 -3.08 -15.93 -14.50
CA VAL A 225 -2.12 -15.95 -13.39
C VAL A 225 -2.73 -15.16 -12.23
N PHE A 226 -2.80 -15.75 -11.04
CA PHE A 226 -3.46 -15.16 -9.89
C PHE A 226 -2.52 -15.16 -8.70
N GLU A 227 -2.41 -14.05 -7.98
CA GLU A 227 -1.63 -13.98 -6.75
C GLU A 227 -2.57 -13.83 -5.57
N ALA A 228 -2.53 -14.79 -4.65
CA ALA A 228 -3.38 -14.78 -3.46
C ALA A 228 -3.16 -13.53 -2.61
N THR A 229 -4.25 -12.95 -2.11
CA THR A 229 -4.20 -11.89 -1.09
C THR A 229 -4.54 -12.46 0.28
N ASP A 230 -4.38 -11.68 1.34
CA ASP A 230 -4.79 -12.06 2.70
C ASP A 230 -6.31 -12.12 2.90
N LYS A 231 -7.08 -11.81 1.86
CA LYS A 231 -8.54 -11.96 1.81
C LYS A 231 -8.94 -13.08 0.86
N PRO A 232 -9.97 -13.87 1.21
CA PRO A 232 -10.57 -14.80 0.28
C PRO A 232 -11.08 -14.08 -0.97
N ALA A 233 -10.86 -14.66 -2.15
CA ALA A 233 -11.18 -14.01 -3.42
C ALA A 233 -11.64 -15.01 -4.49
N VAL A 234 -12.37 -14.51 -5.49
CA VAL A 234 -12.77 -15.30 -6.68
C VAL A 234 -11.84 -14.97 -7.84
N ALA A 235 -11.13 -15.99 -8.35
CA ALA A 235 -10.30 -15.90 -9.54
C ALA A 235 -11.11 -16.37 -10.75
N GLU A 236 -11.56 -15.43 -11.59
CA GLU A 236 -12.30 -15.75 -12.81
C GLU A 236 -11.34 -16.08 -13.96
N ILE A 237 -11.44 -17.28 -14.50
CA ILE A 237 -10.63 -17.75 -15.62
C ILE A 237 -11.46 -17.55 -16.89
N THR A 238 -11.24 -16.45 -17.59
CA THR A 238 -11.98 -16.07 -18.80
C THR A 238 -11.23 -16.37 -20.10
N GLY A 239 -9.97 -16.79 -20.02
CA GLY A 239 -9.12 -17.06 -21.18
C GLY A 239 -8.56 -15.81 -21.86
N GLN A 240 -8.88 -14.62 -21.34
CA GLN A 240 -8.18 -13.38 -21.63
C GLN A 240 -7.20 -13.15 -20.48
N THR A 241 -5.88 -13.13 -20.74
CA THR A 241 -4.98 -12.35 -19.89
C THR A 241 -5.49 -10.93 -20.00
N THR A 242 -6.17 -10.43 -18.96
CA THR A 242 -6.70 -9.08 -18.98
C THR A 242 -5.55 -8.14 -19.30
N THR A 243 -5.57 -7.53 -20.49
CA THR A 243 -4.92 -6.25 -20.75
C THR A 243 -5.72 -5.17 -20.01
N ASN A 244 -5.95 -5.38 -18.72
CA ASN A 244 -6.25 -4.31 -17.82
C ASN A 244 -4.89 -3.75 -17.46
N ALA A 245 -4.62 -2.57 -18.01
CA ALA A 245 -3.75 -1.62 -17.35
C ALA A 245 -4.10 -1.64 -15.86
N ASN A 246 -3.29 -2.33 -15.07
CA ASN A 246 -3.50 -2.45 -13.65
C ASN A 246 -3.45 -1.02 -13.10
N PRO A 247 -4.46 -0.55 -12.34
CA PRO A 247 -4.17 0.46 -11.33
C PRO A 247 -3.19 -0.23 -10.37
N ASN A 248 -1.91 0.08 -10.51
CA ASN A 248 -0.88 -0.40 -9.60
C ASN A 248 -1.36 -0.28 -8.15
N PRO A 249 -1.12 -1.27 -7.28
CA PRO A 249 -1.26 -1.05 -5.84
C PRO A 249 -0.42 0.18 -5.50
N PRO A 250 -0.94 1.15 -4.73
CA PRO A 250 -0.25 2.41 -4.52
C PRO A 250 1.13 2.11 -3.93
N SER A 251 2.13 2.31 -4.77
CA SER A 251 3.48 2.65 -4.35
C SER A 251 3.32 3.71 -3.26
N ARG A 252 3.77 3.37 -2.05
CA ARG A 252 3.88 4.34 -0.98
C ARG A 252 4.78 5.47 -1.49
N GLY A 253 4.17 6.61 -1.81
CA GLY A 253 4.85 7.87 -2.02
C GLY A 253 5.42 8.11 -3.42
N ARG A 254 4.56 8.35 -4.41
CA ARG A 254 4.71 9.50 -5.31
C ARG A 254 3.38 9.74 -6.01
N GLY A 255 2.86 10.97 -5.88
CA GLY A 255 1.50 11.32 -6.27
C GLY A 255 1.20 11.03 -7.74
N GLU A 256 -0.02 10.58 -8.00
CA GLU A 256 -0.61 10.63 -9.33
C GLU A 256 -1.96 11.33 -9.25
N ASN A 257 -1.89 12.64 -9.40
CA ASN A 257 -2.86 13.35 -10.22
C ASN A 257 -2.96 12.60 -11.55
N ARG A 258 -4.14 12.07 -11.86
CA ARG A 258 -4.41 11.39 -13.13
C ARG A 258 -4.04 12.32 -14.30
N ARG A 259 -3.12 11.80 -15.14
CA ARG A 259 -3.02 11.98 -16.59
C ARG A 259 -2.92 13.42 -17.13
N SER A 260 -1.68 13.78 -17.49
CA SER A 260 -1.38 14.31 -18.84
C SER A 260 -2.26 15.45 -19.37
N GLN A 261 -2.58 16.45 -18.56
CA GLN A 261 -2.58 17.81 -19.11
C GLN A 261 -1.11 18.14 -19.37
N SER A 262 -0.77 18.60 -20.58
CA SER A 262 0.62 18.94 -20.92
C SER A 262 1.20 19.78 -19.78
N ARG A 263 2.38 19.41 -19.23
CA ARG A 263 2.88 19.82 -17.89
C ARG A 263 3.01 21.34 -17.71
N GLY A 264 1.90 22.09 -17.71
CA GLY A 264 1.90 23.54 -17.80
C GLY A 264 0.73 24.15 -18.58
N GLN A 265 -0.13 23.40 -19.27
CA GLN A 265 -1.32 23.97 -19.93
C GLN A 265 -2.43 24.30 -18.94
N SER A 266 -3.05 25.47 -19.11
CA SER A 266 -4.19 25.91 -18.30
C SER A 266 -5.46 25.09 -18.60
N PRO A 267 -6.41 24.99 -17.65
CA PRO A 267 -7.66 24.23 -17.84
C PRO A 267 -8.47 24.63 -19.08
N ASN A 268 -8.52 25.92 -19.40
CA ASN A 268 -9.16 26.45 -20.61
C ASN A 268 -8.33 26.27 -21.90
N GLY A 269 -7.10 25.75 -21.81
CA GLY A 269 -6.22 25.48 -22.94
C GLY A 269 -5.53 26.70 -23.56
N GLU A 270 -5.83 27.92 -23.11
CA GLU A 270 -5.34 29.17 -23.70
C GLU A 270 -3.88 29.46 -23.39
N TRP A 271 -3.40 29.04 -22.21
CA TRP A 271 -2.06 29.31 -21.72
C TRP A 271 -1.27 28.02 -21.55
N THR A 272 0.04 28.10 -21.78
CA THR A 272 1.01 27.06 -21.44
C THR A 272 2.17 27.69 -20.69
N ALA A 273 2.39 27.26 -19.45
CA ALA A 273 3.56 27.59 -18.65
C ALA A 273 4.73 26.65 -18.98
N SER A 274 5.94 27.19 -18.97
CA SER A 274 7.17 26.40 -19.05
C SER A 274 8.33 27.11 -18.35
N ILE A 275 9.47 26.43 -18.19
CA ILE A 275 10.69 27.02 -17.64
C ILE A 275 11.68 27.34 -18.75
N ARG A 276 12.21 28.57 -18.75
CA ARG A 276 13.30 29.06 -19.61
C ARG A 276 14.35 29.71 -18.74
N ASP A 277 15.60 29.25 -18.83
CA ASP A 277 16.72 29.79 -18.03
C ASP A 277 16.34 29.96 -16.55
N TYR A 278 15.80 28.88 -15.97
CA TYR A 278 15.31 28.80 -14.57
C TYR A 278 14.08 29.66 -14.23
N ASN A 279 13.57 30.45 -15.17
CA ASN A 279 12.46 31.39 -14.99
C ASN A 279 11.14 30.85 -15.55
N VAL A 280 10.04 31.34 -15.00
CA VAL A 280 8.68 31.00 -15.45
C VAL A 280 8.31 31.84 -16.66
N VAL A 281 7.91 31.18 -17.73
CA VAL A 281 7.33 31.81 -18.90
C VAL A 281 5.95 31.23 -19.18
N ILE A 282 5.05 32.05 -19.72
CA ILE A 282 3.75 31.63 -20.22
C ILE A 282 3.64 31.97 -21.71
N ARG A 283 2.99 31.11 -22.46
CA ARG A 283 2.70 31.31 -23.88
C ARG A 283 1.21 31.15 -24.11
N SER A 284 0.58 32.14 -24.74
CA SER A 284 -0.78 31.98 -25.25
C SER A 284 -0.73 31.25 -26.60
N THR A 285 -1.76 30.48 -26.93
CA THR A 285 -1.89 29.79 -28.24
C THR A 285 -1.68 30.71 -29.44
N ASN A 286 -1.99 32.01 -29.29
CA ASN A 286 -1.94 33.01 -30.37
C ASN A 286 -0.88 34.10 -30.17
N GLN A 287 0.02 33.98 -29.19
CA GLN A 287 1.00 35.04 -28.86
C GLN A 287 2.41 34.52 -28.66
N SER A 288 3.35 35.47 -28.64
CA SER A 288 4.73 35.23 -28.22
C SER A 288 4.81 34.82 -26.74
N GLU A 289 5.93 34.18 -26.39
CA GLU A 289 6.27 33.79 -25.02
C GLU A 289 6.47 35.04 -24.14
N ILE A 290 5.92 35.00 -22.92
CA ILE A 290 5.94 36.08 -21.95
C ILE A 290 6.62 35.58 -20.68
N ALA A 291 7.69 36.23 -20.26
CA ALA A 291 8.33 35.93 -18.97
C ALA A 291 7.51 36.51 -17.81
N LEU A 292 7.12 35.64 -16.86
CA LEU A 292 6.55 36.04 -15.58
C LEU A 292 7.64 36.39 -14.56
N THR A 293 8.84 35.82 -14.71
CA THR A 293 9.98 36.05 -13.82
C THR A 293 11.25 36.28 -14.64
N LYS A 294 12.23 36.96 -14.04
CA LYS A 294 13.54 37.27 -14.69
C LYS A 294 14.72 37.18 -13.72
N ASP A 295 14.46 36.81 -12.47
CA ASP A 295 15.39 36.89 -11.35
C ASP A 295 15.90 35.51 -10.88
N ALA A 296 15.44 34.42 -11.50
CA ALA A 296 15.85 33.08 -11.13
C ALA A 296 17.27 32.75 -11.64
N THR A 297 17.97 31.92 -10.87
CA THR A 297 19.32 31.41 -11.17
C THR A 297 19.38 29.91 -10.94
N SER A 298 20.51 29.27 -11.24
CA SER A 298 20.72 27.85 -10.91
C SER A 298 20.69 27.56 -9.40
N GLU A 299 20.94 28.56 -8.55
CA GLU A 299 20.95 28.44 -7.08
C GLU A 299 19.56 28.62 -6.45
N ASP A 300 18.62 29.19 -7.19
CA ASP A 300 17.23 29.36 -6.74
C ASP A 300 16.23 29.33 -7.92
N PRO A 301 16.17 28.19 -8.65
CA PRO A 301 15.37 28.05 -9.87
C PRO A 301 13.89 27.82 -9.58
N TYR A 302 13.05 28.17 -10.56
CA TYR A 302 11.69 27.64 -10.66
C TYR A 302 11.69 26.22 -11.24
N THR A 303 10.69 25.43 -10.84
CA THR A 303 10.55 24.02 -11.22
C THR A 303 9.49 23.81 -12.29
N ASN A 304 9.56 22.69 -13.02
CA ASN A 304 8.54 22.28 -14.00
C ASN A 304 7.26 21.70 -13.35
N GLU A 305 6.90 22.20 -12.17
CA GLU A 305 5.68 21.86 -11.45
C GLU A 305 4.73 23.07 -11.54
N PHE A 306 3.60 22.88 -12.23
CA PHE A 306 2.64 23.94 -12.53
C PHE A 306 1.24 23.51 -12.08
N TYR A 307 0.60 24.35 -11.28
CA TYR A 307 -0.72 24.12 -10.71
C TYR A 307 -1.62 25.31 -11.06
N TRP A 308 -2.39 25.17 -12.12
CA TRP A 308 -3.35 26.18 -12.54
C TRP A 308 -4.60 26.16 -11.66
N SER A 309 -5.13 27.35 -11.36
CA SER A 309 -6.47 27.46 -10.78
C SER A 309 -7.52 26.94 -11.77
N PRO A 310 -8.64 26.35 -11.30
CA PRO A 310 -9.69 25.81 -12.17
C PRO A 310 -10.24 26.77 -13.23
N ASP A 311 -10.25 28.06 -12.93
CA ASP A 311 -10.66 29.15 -13.83
C ASP A 311 -9.54 29.68 -14.75
N SER A 312 -8.35 29.06 -14.74
CA SER A 312 -7.16 29.46 -15.50
C SER A 312 -6.58 30.84 -15.17
N GLN A 313 -7.05 31.53 -14.12
CA GLN A 313 -6.62 32.90 -13.84
C GLN A 313 -5.34 33.01 -13.00
N LYS A 314 -5.01 31.96 -12.26
CA LYS A 314 -3.84 31.91 -11.37
C LYS A 314 -2.98 30.70 -11.68
N LEU A 315 -1.68 30.85 -11.44
CA LEU A 315 -0.71 29.78 -11.56
C LEU A 315 0.12 29.70 -10.28
N VAL A 316 0.24 28.50 -9.72
CA VAL A 316 1.22 28.19 -8.69
C VAL A 316 2.34 27.34 -9.30
N THR A 317 3.58 27.68 -8.98
CA THR A 317 4.77 26.87 -9.24
C THR A 317 5.68 26.86 -8.01
N LEU A 318 6.73 26.05 -7.99
CA LEU A 318 7.70 26.03 -6.91
C LEU A 318 9.00 26.70 -7.34
N ARG A 319 9.50 27.60 -6.49
CA ARG A 319 10.87 28.10 -6.52
C ARG A 319 11.67 27.38 -5.45
N THR A 320 12.73 26.69 -5.84
CA THR A 320 13.38 25.71 -4.98
C THR A 320 14.87 25.96 -4.91
N ILE A 321 15.37 26.33 -3.73
CA ILE A 321 16.82 26.32 -3.50
C ILE A 321 17.28 24.86 -3.56
N PRO A 322 18.22 24.50 -4.44
CA PRO A 322 18.68 23.12 -4.56
C PRO A 322 19.31 22.62 -3.26
N GLY A 323 19.12 21.32 -3.00
CA GLY A 323 19.87 20.61 -1.98
C GLY A 323 21.33 20.48 -2.39
N GLN A 324 22.19 20.11 -1.44
CA GLN A 324 23.57 19.78 -1.79
C GLN A 324 23.64 18.46 -2.55
N GLU A 325 24.63 18.35 -3.43
CA GLU A 325 25.01 17.10 -4.05
C GLU A 325 25.75 16.21 -3.04
N HIS A 326 25.46 14.91 -3.01
CA HIS A 326 26.17 13.94 -2.19
C HIS A 326 26.26 12.61 -2.93
N LYS A 327 27.32 12.46 -3.74
CA LYS A 327 27.54 11.23 -4.48
C LYS A 327 28.00 10.10 -3.55
N VAL A 328 27.27 8.99 -3.61
CA VAL A 328 27.71 7.70 -3.05
C VAL A 328 28.14 6.82 -4.20
N TYR A 329 29.20 6.06 -3.97
CA TYR A 329 29.81 5.18 -4.97
C TYR A 329 29.58 3.73 -4.59
N LEU A 330 29.14 2.93 -5.56
CA LEU A 330 29.00 1.49 -5.46
C LEU A 330 29.89 0.82 -6.50
N ILE A 331 30.57 -0.24 -6.11
CA ILE A 331 31.37 -1.05 -7.02
C ILE A 331 30.59 -2.32 -7.31
N GLU A 332 30.16 -2.49 -8.56
CA GLU A 332 29.67 -3.79 -9.04
C GLU A 332 30.89 -4.66 -9.34
N SER A 333 31.18 -5.59 -8.42
CA SER A 333 32.40 -6.40 -8.45
C SER A 333 32.43 -7.44 -9.57
N SER A 334 31.28 -7.88 -10.08
CA SER A 334 31.17 -8.96 -11.08
C SER A 334 30.05 -8.66 -12.08
N PRO A 335 30.25 -7.66 -12.96
CA PRO A 335 29.28 -7.33 -13.98
C PRO A 335 29.17 -8.44 -15.02
N LYS A 336 27.97 -8.63 -15.58
CA LYS A 336 27.69 -9.74 -16.51
C LYS A 336 28.33 -9.59 -17.89
N ASP A 337 28.76 -8.39 -18.23
CA ASP A 337 29.14 -7.97 -19.59
C ASP A 337 30.61 -7.56 -19.73
N GLN A 338 31.40 -7.60 -18.66
CA GLN A 338 32.84 -7.33 -18.72
C GLN A 338 33.58 -7.97 -17.55
N LEU A 339 34.91 -8.09 -17.67
CA LEU A 339 35.76 -8.67 -16.63
C LEU A 339 36.10 -7.68 -15.50
N GLN A 340 36.11 -6.37 -15.78
CA GLN A 340 36.55 -5.36 -14.80
C GLN A 340 35.35 -4.83 -13.99
N PRO A 341 35.51 -4.47 -12.71
CA PRO A 341 34.44 -3.88 -11.91
C PRO A 341 33.84 -2.62 -12.54
N LYS A 342 32.55 -2.36 -12.29
CA LYS A 342 31.88 -1.12 -12.70
C LYS A 342 31.67 -0.19 -11.51
N LEU A 343 32.01 1.08 -11.69
CA LEU A 343 31.71 2.13 -10.73
C LEU A 343 30.32 2.70 -11.03
N HIS A 344 29.40 2.49 -10.10
CA HIS A 344 28.10 3.15 -10.08
C HIS A 344 28.16 4.31 -9.10
N ASN A 345 27.43 5.38 -9.39
CA ASN A 345 27.24 6.46 -8.44
C ASN A 345 25.81 7.00 -8.54
N PHE A 346 25.33 7.55 -7.44
CA PHE A 346 24.04 8.21 -7.36
C PHE A 346 24.07 9.23 -6.22
N ASP A 347 23.18 10.21 -6.30
CA ASP A 347 22.99 11.18 -5.21
C ASP A 347 22.24 10.54 -4.06
N TYR A 348 22.81 10.62 -2.86
CA TYR A 348 22.23 10.11 -1.64
C TYR A 348 22.48 11.08 -0.48
N GLN A 349 21.46 11.85 -0.16
CA GLN A 349 21.49 12.78 0.96
C GLN A 349 21.58 12.02 2.29
N LYS A 350 22.58 12.37 3.09
CA LYS A 350 22.78 11.84 4.44
C LYS A 350 22.14 12.74 5.50
N PRO A 351 21.87 12.21 6.71
CA PRO A 351 21.47 13.04 7.85
C PRO A 351 22.43 14.22 8.04
N GLY A 352 21.89 15.44 8.13
CA GLY A 352 22.65 16.69 8.21
C GLY A 352 22.77 17.46 6.90
N ASP A 353 22.69 16.79 5.74
CA ASP A 353 22.88 17.42 4.43
C ASP A 353 21.84 18.51 4.12
N LYS A 354 22.21 19.54 3.36
CA LYS A 354 21.25 20.53 2.85
C LYS A 354 20.25 19.84 1.91
N LEU A 355 18.97 19.93 2.23
CA LEU A 355 17.88 19.42 1.40
C LEU A 355 17.35 20.51 0.45
N PRO A 356 16.65 20.13 -0.63
CA PRO A 356 15.92 21.08 -1.46
C PRO A 356 14.91 21.85 -0.61
N HIS A 357 14.81 23.16 -0.84
CA HIS A 357 13.94 24.06 -0.09
C HIS A 357 12.87 24.65 -1.03
N PRO A 358 11.79 23.91 -1.30
CA PRO A 358 10.71 24.38 -2.17
C PRO A 358 9.85 25.45 -1.50
N ARG A 359 9.50 26.49 -2.25
CA ARG A 359 8.58 27.57 -1.85
C ARG A 359 7.52 27.78 -2.94
N PRO A 360 6.21 27.73 -2.63
CA PRO A 360 5.17 28.01 -3.61
C PRO A 360 5.19 29.48 -4.00
N GLN A 361 5.07 29.74 -5.30
CA GLN A 361 5.00 31.08 -5.88
C GLN A 361 3.70 31.19 -6.67
N LEU A 362 2.89 32.19 -6.33
CA LEU A 362 1.58 32.43 -6.93
C LEU A 362 1.67 33.59 -7.92
N PHE A 363 1.08 33.40 -9.10
CA PHE A 363 1.04 34.41 -10.16
C PHE A 363 -0.39 34.68 -10.60
N ASP A 364 -0.69 35.96 -10.82
CA ASP A 364 -1.89 36.41 -11.51
C ASP A 364 -1.59 36.53 -13.00
N ILE A 365 -2.39 35.84 -13.83
CA ILE A 365 -2.10 35.69 -15.25
C ILE A 365 -2.53 36.90 -16.06
N ALA A 366 -3.58 37.60 -15.61
CA ALA A 366 -4.07 38.80 -16.28
C ALA A 366 -3.08 39.97 -16.10
N THR A 367 -2.61 40.19 -14.88
CA THR A 367 -1.65 41.25 -14.54
C THR A 367 -0.20 40.85 -14.80
N LYS A 368 0.09 39.54 -14.93
CA LYS A 368 1.43 38.96 -15.07
C LYS A 368 2.33 39.26 -13.87
N GLN A 369 1.72 39.49 -12.71
CA GLN A 369 2.43 39.81 -11.48
C GLN A 369 2.40 38.62 -10.51
N GLN A 370 3.47 38.52 -9.73
CA GLN A 370 3.53 37.61 -8.61
C GLN A 370 2.70 38.17 -7.44
N ILE A 371 1.94 37.31 -6.79
CA ILE A 371 1.27 37.57 -5.51
C ILE A 371 2.17 36.97 -4.43
N PRO A 372 2.80 37.79 -3.57
CA PRO A 372 3.71 37.30 -2.54
C PRO A 372 3.03 36.37 -1.54
N ILE A 373 3.73 35.33 -1.12
CA ILE A 373 3.32 34.41 -0.05
C ILE A 373 4.38 34.45 1.04
N SER A 374 3.97 34.57 2.30
CA SER A 374 4.89 34.51 3.44
C SER A 374 5.26 33.05 3.77
N ASP A 375 6.54 32.80 3.99
CA ASP A 375 7.10 31.47 4.29
C ASP A 375 7.02 31.10 5.79
N GLU A 376 6.45 31.97 6.65
CA GLU A 376 6.40 31.80 8.11
C GLU A 376 5.80 30.45 8.56
N LEU A 377 4.84 29.92 7.80
CA LEU A 377 4.19 28.63 8.11
C LEU A 377 4.94 27.41 7.56
N PHE A 378 5.97 27.60 6.74
CA PHE A 378 6.71 26.51 6.10
C PHE A 378 8.22 26.80 5.94
N PRO A 379 8.93 27.29 6.98
CA PRO A 379 10.26 27.89 6.85
C PRO A 379 11.41 26.89 6.70
N ASN A 380 11.16 25.58 6.83
CA ASN A 380 12.22 24.55 6.76
C ASN A 380 11.64 23.20 6.31
N PRO A 381 11.28 23.05 5.02
CA PRO A 381 10.65 21.84 4.51
C PRO A 381 11.63 20.66 4.48
N TRP A 382 11.18 19.52 5.02
CA TRP A 382 11.58 18.22 4.49
C TRP A 382 10.88 17.97 3.16
N SER A 383 9.59 18.31 3.10
CA SER A 383 8.82 18.26 1.87
C SER A 383 7.68 19.27 1.89
N LEU A 384 7.37 19.81 0.72
CA LEU A 384 6.17 20.58 0.43
C LEU A 384 5.53 19.97 -0.82
N ASN A 385 4.34 19.39 -0.69
CA ASN A 385 3.70 18.65 -1.78
C ASN A 385 2.16 18.70 -1.65
N ARG A 386 1.46 17.92 -2.48
CA ARG A 386 -0.02 17.86 -2.49
C ARG A 386 -0.68 19.23 -2.68
N ILE A 387 -0.11 20.05 -3.58
CA ILE A 387 -0.76 21.30 -4.00
C ILE A 387 -2.11 20.98 -4.63
N ARG A 388 -3.19 21.56 -4.09
CA ARG A 388 -4.58 21.38 -4.54
C ARG A 388 -5.28 22.72 -4.57
N TRP A 389 -5.93 23.04 -5.68
CA TRP A 389 -6.85 24.17 -5.77
C TRP A 389 -8.24 23.80 -5.27
N GLU A 390 -8.92 24.74 -4.62
CA GLU A 390 -10.38 24.62 -4.44
C GLU A 390 -11.10 24.79 -5.77
N THR A 391 -12.25 24.14 -5.91
CA THR A 391 -13.05 24.14 -7.15
C THR A 391 -13.49 25.53 -7.60
N ASN A 392 -13.62 26.47 -6.65
CA ASN A 392 -13.99 27.86 -6.88
C ASN A 392 -12.79 28.80 -7.10
N SER A 393 -11.57 28.28 -7.26
CA SER A 393 -10.32 29.05 -7.43
C SER A 393 -9.96 30.02 -6.28
N SER A 394 -10.69 30.05 -5.17
CA SER A 394 -10.49 31.07 -4.12
C SER A 394 -9.19 30.91 -3.33
N ARG A 395 -8.69 29.68 -3.22
CA ARG A 395 -7.47 29.34 -2.49
C ARG A 395 -6.87 28.05 -3.03
N PHE A 396 -5.60 27.82 -2.72
CA PHE A 396 -4.96 26.51 -2.84
C PHE A 396 -4.42 26.05 -1.50
N THR A 397 -4.25 24.74 -1.34
CA THR A 397 -3.68 24.12 -0.15
C THR A 397 -2.47 23.27 -0.48
N PHE A 398 -1.58 23.05 0.47
CA PHE A 398 -0.48 22.08 0.36
C PHE A 398 -0.14 21.43 1.70
N LEU A 399 0.48 20.25 1.63
CA LEU A 399 1.01 19.54 2.78
C LEU A 399 2.47 19.93 2.99
N TYR A 400 2.76 20.49 4.17
CA TYR A 400 4.10 20.85 4.62
C TYR A 400 4.55 19.90 5.73
N ASN A 401 5.69 19.23 5.51
CA ASN A 401 6.38 18.42 6.51
C ASN A 401 7.68 19.14 6.87
N GLN A 402 7.82 19.57 8.11
CA GLN A 402 9.04 20.23 8.58
C GLN A 402 10.19 19.22 8.70
N ARG A 403 11.40 19.64 8.34
CA ARG A 403 12.60 18.85 8.60
C ARG A 403 12.74 18.57 10.10
N GLY A 404 12.88 17.30 10.45
CA GLY A 404 12.80 16.82 11.85
C GLY A 404 11.46 16.16 12.19
N HIS A 405 10.45 16.28 11.32
CA HIS A 405 9.16 15.57 11.38
C HIS A 405 8.37 15.80 12.67
N GLN A 406 8.59 16.92 13.34
CA GLN A 406 7.83 17.33 14.53
C GLN A 406 6.64 18.22 14.21
N VAL A 407 6.57 18.76 12.98
CA VAL A 407 5.49 19.63 12.51
C VAL A 407 5.02 19.15 11.14
N LEU A 408 3.71 18.96 11.02
CA LEU A 408 3.03 18.63 9.77
C LEU A 408 1.80 19.54 9.63
N ARG A 409 1.70 20.24 8.50
CA ARG A 409 0.64 21.25 8.27
C ARG A 409 -0.08 21.03 6.95
N ILE A 410 -1.38 21.25 6.98
CA ILE A 410 -2.13 21.60 5.76
C ILE A 410 -2.22 23.11 5.74
N VAL A 411 -1.45 23.74 4.86
CA VAL A 411 -1.43 25.20 4.70
C VAL A 411 -2.38 25.58 3.58
N SER A 412 -3.22 26.58 3.81
CA SER A 412 -4.12 27.23 2.86
C SER A 412 -3.55 28.59 2.48
N VAL A 413 -3.58 28.94 1.20
CA VAL A 413 -3.17 30.25 0.68
C VAL A 413 -4.31 30.86 -0.11
N ASP A 414 -4.76 32.04 0.30
CA ASP A 414 -5.77 32.84 -0.40
C ASP A 414 -5.22 33.31 -1.77
N ALA A 415 -5.97 33.06 -2.84
CA ALA A 415 -5.50 33.27 -4.21
C ALA A 415 -5.48 34.74 -4.64
N GLN A 416 -6.14 35.61 -3.90
CA GLN A 416 -6.21 37.04 -4.19
C GLN A 416 -5.11 37.81 -3.45
N THR A 417 -4.84 37.43 -2.22
CA THR A 417 -3.97 38.18 -1.29
C THR A 417 -2.63 37.49 -1.02
N GLY A 418 -2.51 36.19 -1.27
CA GLY A 418 -1.35 35.39 -0.87
C GLY A 418 -1.29 35.09 0.63
N ALA A 419 -2.33 35.44 1.40
CA ALA A 419 -2.37 35.20 2.83
C ALA A 419 -2.39 33.70 3.14
N ALA A 420 -1.36 33.24 3.86
CA ALA A 420 -1.21 31.85 4.26
C ALA A 420 -1.79 31.61 5.67
N ARG A 421 -2.49 30.50 5.87
CA ARG A 421 -2.97 30.02 7.18
C ARG A 421 -2.85 28.51 7.28
N ALA A 422 -2.67 27.98 8.49
CA ALA A 422 -2.78 26.55 8.73
C ALA A 422 -4.26 26.15 8.90
N ILE A 423 -4.73 25.16 8.14
CA ILE A 423 -6.00 24.44 8.40
C ILE A 423 -5.74 23.40 9.49
N VAL A 424 -4.62 22.68 9.34
CA VAL A 424 -4.12 21.70 10.32
C VAL A 424 -2.72 22.13 10.72
N ASP A 425 -2.45 22.13 12.02
CA ASP A 425 -1.11 22.32 12.61
C ASP A 425 -0.84 21.17 13.59
N GLU A 426 -0.37 20.05 13.05
CA GLU A 426 -0.02 18.87 13.83
C GLU A 426 1.40 19.02 14.37
N GLN A 427 1.56 18.89 15.69
CA GLN A 427 2.84 19.02 16.36
C GLN A 427 3.10 17.86 17.33
N SER A 428 4.34 17.39 17.37
CA SER A 428 4.76 16.31 18.27
C SER A 428 6.08 16.65 18.97
N LYS A 429 6.19 16.32 20.25
CA LYS A 429 7.45 16.43 21.01
C LYS A 429 8.50 15.43 20.54
N THR A 430 8.09 14.33 19.91
CA THR A 430 8.99 13.28 19.41
C THR A 430 9.12 13.39 17.90
N PHE A 431 8.21 12.76 17.17
CA PHE A 431 8.07 12.80 15.72
C PHE A 431 6.63 12.46 15.34
N ILE A 432 6.28 12.74 14.09
CA ILE A 432 5.04 12.35 13.43
C ILE A 432 5.41 11.28 12.40
N ASP A 433 4.84 10.08 12.49
CA ASP A 433 5.06 9.00 11.51
C ASP A 433 4.30 9.27 10.21
N TYR A 434 4.75 10.25 9.44
CA TYR A 434 4.14 10.58 8.14
C TYR A 434 4.27 9.46 7.09
N SER A 435 5.15 8.48 7.32
CA SER A 435 5.52 7.44 6.34
C SER A 435 4.66 6.18 6.45
N GLY A 436 4.32 5.80 7.68
CA GLY A 436 3.48 4.65 8.01
C GLY A 436 2.05 5.04 8.39
N LYS A 437 1.86 6.25 8.91
CA LYS A 437 0.60 6.77 9.45
C LYS A 437 0.35 8.18 8.91
N LEU A 438 -0.07 8.27 7.65
CA LEU A 438 -0.57 9.53 7.08
C LEU A 438 -1.84 9.25 6.32
N PHE A 439 -2.94 9.83 6.80
CA PHE A 439 -4.19 9.87 6.08
C PHE A 439 -4.75 11.29 6.10
N THR A 440 -5.15 11.75 4.92
CA THR A 440 -5.85 13.03 4.76
C THR A 440 -6.72 12.96 3.51
N GLU A 441 -7.95 13.43 3.62
CA GLU A 441 -8.95 13.43 2.55
C GLU A 441 -9.71 14.76 2.56
N SER A 442 -9.74 15.48 1.43
CA SER A 442 -10.51 16.71 1.31
C SER A 442 -11.94 16.40 0.86
N LEU A 443 -12.92 17.02 1.50
CA LEU A 443 -14.35 16.86 1.21
C LEU A 443 -14.91 18.20 0.70
N PRO A 444 -14.75 18.53 -0.60
CA PRO A 444 -15.06 19.86 -1.13
C PRO A 444 -16.56 20.19 -1.06
N ASP A 445 -17.44 19.20 -1.17
CA ASP A 445 -18.89 19.41 -1.16
C ASP A 445 -19.42 19.92 0.19
N THR A 446 -18.69 19.65 1.27
CA THR A 446 -19.05 20.04 2.65
C THR A 446 -18.06 21.03 3.26
N ASP A 447 -17.05 21.48 2.51
CA ASP A 447 -15.93 22.30 3.02
C ASP A 447 -15.22 21.66 4.23
N GLU A 448 -15.00 20.35 4.18
CA GLU A 448 -14.39 19.58 5.27
C GLU A 448 -13.06 18.93 4.86
N LEU A 449 -12.30 18.52 5.87
CA LEU A 449 -11.05 17.78 5.72
C LEU A 449 -10.98 16.67 6.77
N ILE A 450 -10.77 15.43 6.35
CA ILE A 450 -10.40 14.35 7.27
C ILE A 450 -8.89 14.39 7.46
N TRP A 451 -8.46 14.36 8.72
CA TRP A 451 -7.06 14.37 9.11
C TRP A 451 -6.76 13.26 10.11
N MET A 452 -5.62 12.62 9.95
CA MET A 452 -5.14 11.60 10.87
C MET A 452 -4.19 12.20 11.90
N SER A 453 -4.40 11.91 13.19
CA SER A 453 -3.59 12.47 14.27
C SER A 453 -3.40 11.50 15.43
N GLU A 454 -2.25 11.61 16.09
CA GLU A 454 -1.92 10.94 17.35
C GLU A 454 -1.98 11.89 18.56
N ARG A 455 -2.69 13.03 18.45
CA ARG A 455 -2.73 14.09 19.48
C ARG A 455 -3.19 13.64 20.86
N ASP A 456 -4.01 12.60 20.93
CA ASP A 456 -4.53 12.00 22.16
C ASP A 456 -3.74 10.72 22.57
N ARG A 457 -2.58 10.50 21.92
CA ARG A 457 -1.67 9.35 22.04
C ARG A 457 -2.09 8.10 21.28
N TRP A 458 -3.21 8.13 20.56
CA TRP A 458 -3.68 7.05 19.70
C TRP A 458 -3.97 7.56 18.31
N ASN A 459 -3.80 6.72 17.30
CA ASN A 459 -4.01 7.15 15.93
C ASN A 459 -5.52 7.18 15.60
N HIS A 460 -6.07 8.38 15.46
CA HIS A 460 -7.49 8.61 15.17
C HIS A 460 -7.70 9.50 13.93
N LEU A 461 -8.91 9.44 13.39
CA LEU A 461 -9.38 10.34 12.34
C LEU A 461 -10.20 11.47 12.94
N TYR A 462 -9.86 12.69 12.54
CA TYR A 462 -10.50 13.93 12.97
C TYR A 462 -11.10 14.63 11.76
N LEU A 463 -12.35 15.07 11.88
CA LEU A 463 -13.04 15.84 10.87
C LEU A 463 -12.82 17.33 11.17
N TYR A 464 -12.24 18.04 10.22
CA TYR A 464 -11.99 19.46 10.28
C TYR A 464 -12.99 20.22 9.41
N ASP A 465 -13.47 21.36 9.92
CA ASP A 465 -14.00 22.42 9.08
C ASP A 465 -12.83 23.08 8.34
N ALA A 466 -12.78 22.95 7.01
CA ALA A 466 -11.62 23.36 6.23
C ALA A 466 -11.48 24.90 6.16
N ARG A 467 -12.56 25.66 6.41
CA ARG A 467 -12.55 27.14 6.39
C ARG A 467 -11.98 27.72 7.68
N SER A 468 -12.38 27.20 8.83
CA SER A 468 -11.98 27.68 10.15
C SER A 468 -10.77 26.96 10.72
N GLY A 469 -10.50 25.73 10.28
CA GLY A 469 -9.48 24.85 10.88
C GLY A 469 -9.90 24.23 12.22
N GLN A 470 -11.18 24.32 12.59
CA GLN A 470 -11.70 23.73 13.82
C GLN A 470 -12.03 22.25 13.65
N VAL A 471 -11.75 21.46 14.69
CA VAL A 471 -12.15 20.05 14.76
C VAL A 471 -13.64 19.96 15.10
N LYS A 472 -14.38 19.10 14.41
CA LYS A 472 -15.83 18.93 14.55
C LYS A 472 -16.24 17.77 15.45
N ASN A 473 -15.35 16.81 15.72
CA ASN A 473 -15.64 15.57 16.43
C ASN A 473 -14.74 15.32 17.64
#